data_AF-A0A0K0E905-F1
#
_entry.id   AF-A0A0K0E905-F1
#
_cell.length_a   1.000
_cell.length_b   1.000
_cell.length_c   1.000
_cell.angle_alpha   90.00
_cell.angle_beta   90.00
_cell.angle_gamma   90.00
#
_symmetry.space_group_name_H-M   'P 1'
#
loop_
_entity.id
_entity.type
_entity.pdbx_description
1 polymer ?
#
loop_
_entity_poly.entity_id
_entity_poly.type
_entity_poly.pdbx_seq_one_letter_code
_entity_poly.pdbx_strand_id
1 'polypeptide(L)'
;MEHIKGEQEIMNSHQFVEEENGSMGNENTFIDSKMREVLIQLQRTWQEDYMASREKINVEVAGILHQQFLQDQQKIRTELLTQFKEELDATRNDLDRKYQDELLKNTRKLEEKYQKEISNNKKKQWCWQCEQEAIYHCCWNTAYCSVECQQAHWNTHRKFCRRKKGTSAEEHSEK
;
A
#
# COMPACT_ATOMS: atom_id res chain seq x y z
N MET A 1 -34.54 28.65 17.67
CA MET A 1 -35.42 29.84 17.63
C MET A 1 -36.27 29.98 18.89
N GLU A 2 -36.85 28.90 19.42
CA GLU A 2 -37.69 28.96 20.63
C GLU A 2 -36.94 29.45 21.88
N HIS A 3 -35.68 29.04 22.07
CA HIS A 3 -34.83 29.51 23.17
C HIS A 3 -34.58 31.04 23.16
N ILE A 4 -34.55 31.67 21.98
CA ILE A 4 -34.32 33.12 21.84
C ILE A 4 -35.57 33.90 22.28
N LYS A 5 -36.77 33.37 22.02
CA LYS A 5 -38.02 33.99 22.46
C LYS A 5 -38.18 33.92 23.99
N GLY A 6 -37.84 32.77 24.58
CA GLY A 6 -37.91 32.59 26.03
C GLY A 6 -37.00 33.54 26.82
N GLU A 7 -35.79 33.81 26.33
CA GLU A 7 -34.86 34.73 27.00
C GLU A 7 -35.30 36.20 26.90
N GLN A 8 -35.91 36.61 25.78
CA GLN A 8 -36.50 37.95 25.63
C GLN A 8 -37.70 38.16 26.57
N GLU A 9 -38.51 37.12 26.81
CA GLU A 9 -39.66 37.19 27.72
C GLU A 9 -39.24 37.28 29.19
N ILE A 10 -38.23 36.52 29.61
CA ILE A 10 -37.77 36.52 31.00
C ILE A 10 -37.25 37.91 31.42
N MET A 11 -36.50 38.62 30.56
CA MET A 11 -35.99 39.94 30.91
C MET A 11 -37.03 41.06 30.84
N ASN A 12 -38.10 40.92 30.05
CA ASN A 12 -39.18 41.90 30.02
C ASN A 12 -40.09 41.85 31.26
N SER A 13 -40.01 40.80 32.07
CA SER A 13 -40.91 40.59 33.22
C SER A 13 -40.59 41.45 34.46
N HIS A 14 -39.46 42.16 34.50
CA HIS A 14 -39.10 43.03 35.62
C HIS A 14 -39.53 44.48 35.34
N GLN A 15 -40.85 44.69 35.25
CA GLN A 15 -41.45 46.00 35.12
C GLN A 15 -42.67 46.08 36.05
N PHE A 16 -42.84 47.26 36.67
CA PHE A 16 -43.94 47.71 37.53
C PHE A 16 -43.86 47.39 39.03
N VAL A 17 -43.33 48.36 39.79
CA VAL A 17 -43.81 48.70 41.13
C VAL A 17 -44.35 50.14 41.03
N GLU A 18 -45.65 50.33 41.21
CA GLU A 18 -46.30 51.65 41.23
C GLU A 18 -46.19 52.26 42.63
N GLU A 19 -45.62 53.46 42.73
CA GLU A 19 -45.61 54.27 43.96
C GLU A 19 -46.57 55.47 43.84
N GLU A 20 -47.39 55.64 44.87
CA GLU A 20 -48.43 56.64 44.99
C GLU A 20 -47.89 58.05 45.34
N ASN A 21 -48.05 58.94 44.37
CA ASN A 21 -48.41 60.36 44.42
C ASN A 21 -48.46 61.14 45.76
N GLY A 22 -47.62 62.18 45.86
CA GLY A 22 -47.75 63.27 46.83
C GLY A 22 -46.98 64.55 46.45
N SER A 23 -47.64 65.46 45.74
CA SER A 23 -47.48 66.94 45.75
C SER A 23 -46.06 67.57 45.88
N MET A 24 -45.24 67.48 44.83
CA MET A 24 -44.25 68.49 44.38
C MET A 24 -43.91 68.25 42.88
N GLY A 25 -44.96 68.09 42.07
CA GLY A 25 -44.99 67.22 40.89
C GLY A 25 -44.67 67.80 39.51
N ASN A 26 -43.87 68.86 39.35
CA ASN A 26 -43.50 69.33 38.00
C ASN A 26 -41.98 69.22 37.70
N GLU A 27 -41.12 69.63 38.64
CA GLU A 27 -39.68 69.35 38.51
C GLU A 27 -39.36 67.88 38.80
N ASN A 28 -40.01 67.28 39.81
CA ASN A 28 -39.74 65.89 40.18
C ASN A 28 -40.22 64.89 39.10
N THR A 29 -41.31 65.21 38.39
CA THR A 29 -41.80 64.40 37.26
C THR A 29 -40.95 64.58 36.01
N PHE A 30 -40.41 65.78 35.75
CA PHE A 30 -39.46 66.00 34.67
C PHE A 30 -38.12 65.27 34.94
N ILE A 31 -37.63 65.32 36.18
CA ILE A 31 -36.45 64.55 36.61
C ILE A 31 -36.73 63.05 36.46
N ASP A 32 -37.89 62.55 36.89
CA ASP A 32 -38.29 61.14 36.69
C ASP A 32 -38.34 60.77 35.20
N SER A 33 -38.90 61.63 34.35
CA SER A 33 -38.97 61.40 32.91
C SER A 33 -37.58 61.32 32.28
N LYS A 34 -36.66 62.23 32.64
CA LYS A 34 -35.28 62.21 32.15
C LYS A 34 -34.51 61.01 32.69
N MET A 35 -34.69 60.66 33.97
CA MET A 35 -34.09 59.45 34.56
C MET A 35 -34.58 58.19 33.86
N ARG A 36 -35.88 58.10 33.59
CA ARG A 36 -36.50 57.00 32.84
C ARG A 36 -35.93 56.89 31.43
N GLU A 37 -35.75 58.02 30.73
CA GLU A 37 -35.12 58.04 29.41
C GLU A 37 -33.67 57.52 29.46
N VAL A 38 -32.87 57.97 30.44
CA VAL A 38 -31.50 57.48 30.66
C VAL A 38 -31.48 55.99 30.97
N LEU A 39 -32.39 55.48 31.81
CA LEU A 39 -32.50 54.05 32.12
C LEU A 39 -32.86 53.22 30.89
N ILE A 40 -33.82 53.68 30.07
CA ILE A 40 -34.19 53.02 28.82
C ILE A 40 -33.01 53.01 27.84
N GLN A 41 -32.28 54.13 27.73
CA GLN A 41 -31.12 54.23 26.84
C GLN A 41 -29.98 53.32 27.32
N LEU A 42 -29.73 53.25 28.63
CA LEU A 42 -28.76 52.33 29.22
C LEU A 42 -29.15 50.87 28.97
N GLN A 43 -30.43 50.53 29.15
CA GLN A 43 -30.94 49.19 28.87
C GLN A 43 -30.76 48.81 27.39
N ARG A 44 -31.09 49.72 26.46
CA ARG A 44 -30.91 49.50 25.01
C ARG A 44 -29.45 49.28 24.64
N THR A 45 -28.58 50.18 25.08
CA THR A 45 -27.13 50.09 24.80
C THR A 45 -26.54 48.80 25.38
N TRP A 46 -26.88 48.45 26.62
CA TRP A 46 -26.44 47.19 27.22
C TRP A 46 -26.96 45.96 26.48
N GLN A 47 -28.23 45.97 26.04
CA GLN A 47 -28.81 44.87 25.29
C GLN A 47 -28.15 44.72 23.91
N GLU A 48 -27.87 45.82 23.22
CA GLU A 48 -27.14 45.85 21.95
C GLU A 48 -25.71 45.31 22.12
N ASP A 49 -24.99 45.79 23.14
CA ASP A 49 -23.63 45.33 23.45
C ASP A 49 -23.58 43.84 23.80
N TYR A 50 -24.56 43.37 24.59
CA TYR A 50 -24.69 41.95 24.94
C TYR A 50 -24.94 41.10 23.70
N MET A 51 -25.89 41.50 22.84
CA MET A 51 -26.18 40.77 21.60
C MET A 51 -24.98 40.76 20.65
N ALA A 52 -24.30 41.88 20.49
CA ALA A 52 -23.11 41.99 19.65
C ALA A 52 -21.96 41.12 20.17
N SER A 53 -21.71 41.14 21.48
CA SER A 53 -20.69 40.30 22.11
C SER A 53 -21.01 38.80 21.99
N ARG A 54 -22.27 38.42 22.24
CA ARG A 54 -22.74 37.03 22.09
C ARG A 54 -22.59 36.55 20.64
N GLU A 55 -23.01 37.36 19.67
CA GLU A 55 -22.89 37.02 18.26
C GLU A 55 -21.44 36.86 17.84
N LYS A 56 -20.57 37.78 18.28
CA LYS A 56 -19.13 37.70 18.05
C LYS A 56 -18.55 36.37 18.56
N ILE A 57 -18.84 36.00 19.81
CA ILE A 57 -18.38 34.75 20.41
C ILE A 57 -18.93 33.53 19.65
N ASN A 58 -20.21 33.54 19.27
CA ASN A 58 -20.82 32.45 18.50
C ASN A 58 -20.11 32.24 17.15
N VAL A 59 -19.83 33.33 16.43
CA VAL A 59 -19.11 33.27 15.15
C VAL A 59 -17.68 32.77 15.34
N GLU A 60 -16.98 33.26 16.36
CA GLU A 60 -15.61 32.80 16.68
C GLU A 60 -15.56 31.31 17.01
N VAL A 61 -16.46 30.83 17.88
CA VAL A 61 -16.55 29.41 18.25
C VAL A 61 -16.91 28.56 17.04
N ALA A 62 -17.89 28.97 16.24
CA ALA A 62 -18.26 28.25 15.01
C ALA A 62 -17.10 28.18 14.00
N GLY A 63 -16.35 29.28 13.84
CA GLY A 63 -15.17 29.34 12.98
C GLY A 63 -14.06 28.39 13.45
N ILE A 64 -13.76 28.35 14.75
CA ILE A 64 -12.77 27.45 15.35
C ILE A 64 -13.19 25.99 15.15
N LEU A 65 -14.45 25.65 15.46
CA LEU A 65 -14.96 24.28 15.30
C LEU A 65 -14.89 23.83 13.84
N HIS A 66 -15.25 24.71 12.90
CA HIS A 66 -15.14 24.41 11.48
C HIS A 66 -13.68 24.17 11.05
N GLN A 67 -12.76 25.02 11.51
CA GLN A 67 -11.33 24.86 11.21
C GLN A 67 -10.76 23.56 11.78
N GLN A 68 -11.11 23.21 13.01
CA GLN A 68 -10.71 21.94 13.64
C GLN A 68 -11.23 20.74 12.85
N PHE A 69 -12.51 20.77 12.46
CA PHE A 69 -13.10 19.71 11.66
C PHE A 69 -12.38 19.49 10.32
N LEU A 70 -12.02 20.57 9.61
CA LEU A 70 -11.26 20.47 8.36
C LEU A 70 -9.85 19.91 8.58
N GLN A 71 -9.18 20.32 9.66
CA GLN A 71 -7.86 19.80 10.02
C GLN A 71 -7.92 18.31 10.34
N ASP A 72 -8.93 17.87 11.10
CA ASP A 72 -9.13 16.46 11.44
C ASP A 72 -9.43 15.63 10.19
N GLN A 73 -10.29 16.11 9.28
CA GLN A 73 -10.53 15.42 8.01
C GLN A 73 -9.25 15.26 7.19
N GLN A 74 -8.46 16.33 7.07
CA GLN A 74 -7.20 16.29 6.33
C GLN A 74 -6.18 15.35 6.97
N LYS A 75 -6.11 15.33 8.30
CA LYS A 75 -5.26 14.43 9.07
C LYS A 75 -5.66 12.98 8.85
N ILE A 76 -6.93 12.64 9.07
CA ILE A 76 -7.47 11.28 8.85
C ILE A 76 -7.20 10.81 7.42
N ARG A 77 -7.44 11.69 6.43
CA ARG A 77 -7.16 11.37 5.02
C ARG A 77 -5.68 11.05 4.79
N THR A 78 -4.79 11.85 5.35
CA THR A 78 -3.33 11.70 5.16
C THR A 78 -2.82 10.44 5.85
N GLU A 79 -3.29 10.17 7.07
CA GLU A 79 -2.96 8.96 7.84
C GLU A 79 -3.43 7.71 7.10
N LEU A 80 -4.68 7.71 6.61
CA LEU A 80 -5.23 6.59 5.86
C LEU A 80 -4.46 6.31 4.57
N LEU A 81 -4.10 7.35 3.80
CA LEU A 81 -3.28 7.20 2.60
C LEU A 81 -1.88 6.67 2.91
N THR A 82 -1.30 7.09 4.03
CA THR A 82 0.02 6.63 4.48
C THR A 82 -0.03 5.16 4.87
N GLN A 83 -1.04 4.75 5.66
CA GLN A 83 -1.25 3.35 6.04
C GLN A 83 -1.45 2.45 4.81
N PHE A 84 -2.32 2.83 3.87
CA PHE A 84 -2.50 2.05 2.65
C PHE A 84 -1.22 1.93 1.83
N LYS A 85 -0.43 3.00 1.74
CA LYS A 85 0.85 2.96 1.03
C LYS A 85 1.83 2.00 1.72
N GLU A 86 1.97 2.08 3.03
CA GLU A 86 2.84 1.20 3.82
C GLU A 86 2.43 -0.27 3.71
N GLU A 87 1.12 -0.57 3.75
CA GLU A 87 0.59 -1.92 3.59
C GLU A 87 0.86 -2.47 2.17
N LEU A 88 0.69 -1.64 1.14
CA LEU A 88 0.99 -2.03 -0.25
C LEU A 88 2.49 -2.29 -0.43
N ASP A 89 3.35 -1.41 0.10
CA ASP A 89 4.80 -1.56 0.03
C ASP A 89 5.27 -2.80 0.81
N ALA A 90 4.70 -3.06 1.99
CA ALA A 90 4.98 -4.25 2.79
C ALA A 90 4.56 -5.53 2.05
N THR A 91 3.34 -5.55 1.49
CA THR A 91 2.83 -6.70 0.71
C THR A 91 3.69 -6.96 -0.52
N ARG A 92 4.07 -5.91 -1.24
CA ARG A 92 4.96 -6.01 -2.40
C ARG A 92 6.31 -6.59 -2.01
N ASN A 93 6.94 -6.07 -0.95
CA ASN A 93 8.25 -6.54 -0.49
C ASN A 93 8.21 -8.00 -0.04
N ASP A 94 7.14 -8.44 0.62
CA ASP A 94 6.94 -9.83 1.02
C ASP A 94 6.79 -10.76 -0.20
N LEU A 95 6.03 -10.35 -1.22
CA LEU A 95 5.91 -11.08 -2.47
C LEU A 95 7.24 -11.17 -3.23
N ASP A 96 7.96 -10.06 -3.36
CA ASP A 96 9.26 -10.01 -4.02
C ASP A 96 10.26 -10.94 -3.31
N ARG A 97 10.27 -10.95 -1.97
CA ARG A 97 11.12 -11.85 -1.18
C ARG A 97 10.75 -13.32 -1.39
N LYS A 98 9.47 -13.68 -1.31
CA LYS A 98 9.00 -15.06 -1.53
C LYS A 98 9.36 -15.54 -2.92
N TYR A 99 9.21 -14.68 -3.93
CA TYR A 99 9.57 -14.98 -5.30
C TYR A 99 11.07 -15.22 -5.46
N GLN A 100 11.91 -14.37 -4.85
CA GLN A 100 13.37 -14.56 -4.87
C GLN A 100 13.80 -15.85 -4.18
N ASP A 101 13.23 -16.16 -3.01
CA ASP A 101 13.54 -17.39 -2.27
C ASP A 101 13.14 -18.64 -3.07
N GLU A 102 11.99 -18.60 -3.76
CA GLU A 102 11.53 -19.69 -4.62
C GLU A 102 12.42 -19.86 -5.86
N LEU A 103 12.81 -18.75 -6.52
CA LEU A 103 13.74 -18.77 -7.65
C LEU A 103 15.09 -19.38 -7.25
N LEU A 104 15.65 -18.96 -6.10
CA LEU A 104 16.92 -19.49 -5.60
C LEU A 104 16.82 -20.99 -5.31
N LYS A 105 15.73 -21.42 -4.65
CA LYS A 105 15.47 -22.83 -4.36
C LYS A 105 15.34 -23.67 -5.63
N ASN A 106 14.62 -23.17 -6.64
CA ASN A 106 14.44 -23.88 -7.90
C ASN A 106 15.73 -23.93 -8.71
N THR A 107 16.50 -22.84 -8.73
CA THR A 107 17.83 -22.77 -9.37
C THR A 107 18.76 -23.81 -8.75
N ARG A 108 18.87 -23.84 -7.42
CA ARG A 108 19.71 -24.82 -6.72
C ARG A 108 19.30 -26.27 -7.00
N LYS A 109 18.00 -26.58 -6.97
CA LYS A 109 17.49 -27.92 -7.29
C LYS A 109 17.86 -28.33 -8.72
N LEU A 110 17.78 -27.38 -9.65
CA LEU A 110 18.09 -27.61 -11.06
C LEU A 110 19.60 -27.84 -11.26
N GLU A 111 20.44 -27.06 -10.59
CA GLU A 111 21.90 -27.26 -10.56
C GLU A 111 22.28 -28.63 -9.99
N GLU A 112 21.69 -29.04 -8.86
CA GLU A 112 21.91 -30.35 -8.25
C GLU A 112 21.48 -31.49 -9.20
N LYS A 113 20.34 -31.33 -9.89
CA LYS A 113 19.86 -32.28 -10.89
C LYS A 113 20.83 -32.40 -12.06
N TYR A 114 21.24 -31.28 -12.67
CA TYR A 114 22.18 -31.30 -13.79
C TYR A 114 23.54 -31.85 -13.39
N GLN A 115 24.03 -31.53 -12.20
CA GLN A 115 25.28 -32.08 -11.71
C GLN A 115 25.22 -33.62 -11.57
N LYS A 116 24.08 -34.15 -11.11
CA LYS A 116 23.84 -35.60 -11.04
C LYS A 116 23.77 -36.23 -12.43
N GLU A 117 23.06 -35.60 -13.37
CA GLU A 117 22.96 -36.07 -14.76
C GLU A 117 24.33 -36.09 -15.45
N ILE A 118 25.13 -35.01 -15.30
CA ILE A 118 26.50 -34.95 -15.82
C ILE A 118 27.37 -36.06 -15.21
N SER A 119 27.30 -36.26 -13.89
CA SER A 119 28.07 -37.31 -13.21
C SER A 119 27.70 -38.70 -13.70
N ASN A 120 26.40 -38.97 -13.89
CA ASN A 120 25.93 -40.22 -14.47
C ASN A 120 26.40 -40.37 -15.92
N ASN A 121 26.37 -39.28 -16.69
CA ASN A 121 26.79 -39.34 -18.08
C ASN A 121 28.29 -39.60 -18.23
N LYS A 122 29.12 -39.02 -17.36
CA LYS A 122 30.57 -39.27 -17.35
C LYS A 122 30.96 -40.73 -17.07
N LYS A 123 30.05 -41.55 -16.52
CA LYS A 123 30.28 -42.97 -16.24
C LYS A 123 29.93 -43.90 -17.41
N LYS A 124 29.25 -43.37 -18.43
CA LYS A 124 28.79 -44.12 -19.60
C LYS A 124 29.72 -43.93 -20.80
N GLN A 125 29.65 -44.86 -21.75
CA GLN A 125 30.28 -44.70 -23.06
C GLN A 125 29.28 -44.06 -24.02
N TRP A 126 29.76 -43.20 -24.92
CA TRP A 126 28.90 -42.40 -25.79
C TRP A 126 29.24 -42.62 -27.26
N CYS A 127 28.19 -42.75 -28.06
CA CYS A 127 28.28 -42.85 -29.50
C CYS A 127 28.81 -41.53 -30.04
N TRP A 128 29.94 -41.57 -30.76
CA TRP A 128 30.51 -40.37 -31.36
C TRP A 128 29.53 -39.69 -32.33
N GLN A 129 28.66 -40.46 -32.99
CA GLN A 129 27.78 -39.97 -34.05
C GLN A 129 26.48 -39.34 -33.56
N CYS A 130 25.85 -39.90 -32.51
CA CYS A 130 24.50 -39.50 -32.10
C CYS A 130 24.34 -39.22 -30.60
N GLU A 131 25.43 -39.33 -29.84
CA GLU A 131 25.46 -39.07 -28.39
C GLU A 131 24.53 -39.97 -27.56
N GLN A 132 24.05 -41.08 -28.13
CA GLN A 132 23.38 -42.15 -27.39
C GLN A 132 24.41 -43.07 -26.73
N GLU A 133 23.96 -43.86 -25.76
CA GLU A 133 24.82 -44.81 -25.04
C GLU A 133 25.45 -45.81 -26.03
N ALA A 134 26.78 -45.88 -26.06
CA ALA A 134 27.51 -46.75 -26.96
C ALA A 134 27.65 -48.17 -26.41
N ILE A 135 27.48 -49.15 -27.29
CA ILE A 135 27.65 -50.58 -26.98
C ILE A 135 28.81 -51.21 -27.76
N TYR A 136 29.27 -50.56 -28.84
CA TYR A 136 30.37 -51.04 -29.66
C TYR A 136 31.59 -50.13 -29.51
N HIS A 137 32.64 -50.62 -28.85
CA HIS A 137 33.91 -49.91 -28.74
C HIS A 137 34.66 -49.93 -30.08
N CYS A 138 35.22 -48.77 -30.48
CA CYS A 138 36.13 -48.67 -31.61
C CYS A 138 37.59 -48.57 -31.18
N CYS A 139 38.01 -47.40 -30.72
CA CYS A 139 39.34 -47.17 -30.22
C CYS A 139 39.30 -46.06 -29.16
N TRP A 140 40.46 -45.64 -28.66
CA TRP A 140 40.56 -44.53 -27.73
C TRP A 140 39.74 -43.31 -28.20
N ASN A 141 38.83 -42.84 -27.35
CA ASN A 141 37.92 -41.72 -27.61
C ASN A 141 36.94 -41.94 -28.79
N THR A 142 36.59 -43.18 -29.15
CA THR A 142 35.58 -43.47 -30.17
C THR A 142 34.83 -44.77 -29.88
N ALA A 143 33.51 -44.67 -29.73
CA ALA A 143 32.57 -45.77 -29.61
C ALA A 143 31.28 -45.46 -30.37
N TYR A 144 30.45 -46.47 -30.65
CA TYR A 144 29.20 -46.34 -31.39
C TYR A 144 28.06 -47.11 -30.72
N CYS A 145 26.83 -46.63 -30.88
CA CYS A 145 25.62 -47.34 -30.43
C CYS A 145 25.14 -48.37 -31.46
N SER A 146 25.51 -48.21 -32.73
CA SER A 146 25.07 -49.09 -33.82
C SER A 146 26.07 -49.07 -34.97
N VAL A 147 25.94 -50.03 -35.88
CA VAL A 147 26.80 -50.14 -37.07
C VAL A 147 26.49 -49.04 -38.07
N GLU A 148 25.25 -48.60 -38.16
CA GLU A 148 24.83 -47.47 -39.01
C GLU A 148 25.54 -46.18 -38.58
N CYS A 149 25.61 -45.92 -37.26
CA CYS A 149 26.37 -44.80 -36.71
C CYS A 149 27.87 -44.92 -37.01
N GLN A 150 28.43 -46.14 -36.93
CA GLN A 150 29.83 -46.37 -37.27
C GLN A 150 30.10 -46.09 -38.75
N GLN A 151 29.26 -46.58 -39.66
CA GLN A 151 29.40 -46.38 -41.10
C GLN A 151 29.25 -44.89 -41.48
N ALA A 152 28.30 -44.19 -40.86
CA ALA A 152 28.10 -42.75 -41.05
C ALA A 152 29.36 -41.93 -40.69
N HIS A 153 29.99 -42.23 -39.55
CA HIS A 153 31.22 -41.57 -39.11
C HIS A 153 32.49 -42.11 -39.80
N TRP A 154 32.44 -43.26 -40.47
CA TRP A 154 33.63 -43.99 -40.89
C TRP A 154 34.57 -43.19 -41.82
N ASN A 155 33.99 -42.41 -42.74
CA ASN A 155 34.76 -41.64 -43.72
C ASN A 155 35.71 -40.63 -43.07
N THR A 156 35.31 -40.04 -41.94
CA THR A 156 36.13 -39.11 -41.15
C THR A 156 37.01 -39.86 -40.15
N HIS A 157 36.50 -40.91 -39.49
CA HIS A 157 37.23 -41.66 -38.48
C HIS A 157 38.43 -42.46 -39.01
N ARG A 158 38.31 -43.06 -40.20
CA ARG A 158 39.27 -44.06 -40.73
C ARG A 158 40.73 -43.60 -40.73
N LYS A 159 40.97 -42.29 -40.87
CA LYS A 159 42.32 -41.69 -40.89
C LYS A 159 43.00 -41.71 -39.52
N PHE A 160 42.20 -41.75 -38.45
CA PHE A 160 42.66 -41.64 -37.06
C PHE A 160 42.37 -42.90 -36.23
N CYS A 161 41.72 -43.90 -36.81
CA CYS A 161 41.35 -45.14 -36.14
C CYS A 161 42.59 -45.88 -35.64
N ARG A 162 42.64 -46.15 -34.33
CA ARG A 162 43.75 -46.85 -33.68
C ARG A 162 43.53 -48.37 -33.55
N ARG A 163 42.46 -48.92 -34.12
CA ARG A 163 42.24 -50.38 -34.16
C ARG A 163 43.33 -51.01 -35.04
N LYS A 164 44.14 -51.89 -34.45
CA LYS A 164 45.01 -52.79 -35.23
C LYS A 164 44.13 -53.72 -36.07
N LYS A 165 44.50 -54.00 -37.32
CA LYS A 165 43.82 -54.96 -38.22
C LYS A 165 43.98 -56.42 -37.74
N GLY A 166 43.57 -56.73 -36.52
CA GLY A 166 43.61 -58.06 -35.93
C GLY A 166 42.25 -58.44 -35.34
N THR A 167 41.72 -59.58 -35.79
CA THR A 167 40.72 -60.43 -35.10
C THR A 167 39.37 -59.81 -34.71
N SER A 168 38.71 -59.08 -35.61
CA SER A 168 37.26 -58.80 -35.48
C SER A 168 36.54 -58.73 -36.84
N ALA A 169 36.99 -59.55 -37.79
CA ALA A 169 36.37 -59.68 -39.11
C ALA A 169 35.36 -60.85 -39.19
N GLU A 170 34.90 -61.41 -38.07
CA GLU A 170 34.11 -62.67 -38.09
C GLU A 170 32.68 -62.60 -37.57
N GLU A 171 32.12 -61.44 -37.19
CA GLU A 171 30.73 -61.41 -36.66
C GLU A 171 29.70 -60.66 -37.50
N HIS A 172 30.02 -60.17 -38.69
CA HIS A 172 29.04 -59.57 -39.61
C HIS A 172 28.99 -60.25 -40.98
N SER A 173 29.02 -61.58 -40.96
CA SER A 173 28.64 -62.43 -42.09
C SER A 173 27.40 -63.22 -41.70
N GLU A 174 26.24 -62.72 -42.10
CA GLU A 174 25.03 -63.44 -42.51
C GLU A 174 24.85 -64.88 -41.99
N LYS A 175 23.82 -65.05 -41.14
CA LYS A 175 22.80 -66.11 -41.18
C LYS A 175 21.56 -65.61 -40.45
#